data_AF-A0AA86V975-F1
#
_entry.id   AF-A0AA86V975-F1
#
_cell.length_a   1.000
_cell.length_b   1.000
_cell.length_c   1.000
_cell.angle_alpha   90.00
_cell.angle_beta   90.00
_cell.angle_gamma   90.00
#
_symmetry.space_group_name_H-M   'P 1'
#
loop_
_entity.id
_entity.type
_entity.pdbx_description
1 polymer ?
#
loop_
_entity_poly.entity_id
_entity_poly.type
_entity_poly.pdbx_seq_one_letter_code
_entity_poly.pdbx_strand_id
1 'polypeptide(L)'
;MNSQNSSYCKGGNFITAINEYDLGSVLKTVELEINFVYTTWTTEQSKFGVSKYTPKIQLSDYTLPYKQYKVSDGQVSTDTGLIYIYLDSYNTFTTKARKEIKSYLSRGIVVVGTMAAGFSNSFPHYSGKSWTGEACPCSKYPEGTSNYIVCIQKYMDHQITFVGYGKKNGVDVWVVRNSWSSGWGAGGNFYVPIGSNAFCIETTALTVIPKYYDASAGVYANIGSHSRGSSTELDSDSAQLILNDGSYIGMPNKLPQWATVLIVIGSIAGLIIIISTICCCVNRKKRGYELQQQTNVVQTVPAVQQRFNGGGRTL
;
A
#
# COMPACT_ATOMS: atom_id res chain seq x y z
N MET A 1 -6.02 13.02 -13.26
CA MET A 1 -4.91 13.19 -14.22
C MET A 1 -4.90 12.01 -15.19
N ASN A 2 -5.39 12.19 -16.42
CA ASN A 2 -5.16 11.20 -17.48
C ASN A 2 -3.69 11.25 -17.92
N SER A 3 -3.17 10.11 -18.37
CA SER A 3 -1.95 10.05 -19.18
C SER A 3 -2.16 10.77 -20.53
N GLN A 4 -1.09 10.81 -21.35
CA GLN A 4 -0.95 11.56 -22.63
C GLN A 4 -0.36 12.98 -22.46
N ASN A 5 0.97 13.00 -22.29
CA ASN A 5 1.91 14.12 -22.53
C ASN A 5 1.94 15.30 -21.54
N SER A 6 3.13 15.88 -21.38
CA SER A 6 3.33 17.14 -20.67
C SER A 6 2.76 18.31 -21.48
N SER A 7 1.98 19.18 -20.84
CA SER A 7 1.49 20.45 -21.40
C SER A 7 2.15 21.65 -20.70
N TYR A 8 3.27 21.42 -20.00
CA TYR A 8 4.15 22.43 -19.43
C TYR A 8 3.38 23.37 -18.48
N CYS A 9 3.27 24.67 -18.76
CA CYS A 9 2.50 25.61 -17.95
C CYS A 9 0.99 25.29 -17.85
N LYS A 10 0.43 24.44 -18.73
CA LYS A 10 -0.96 23.96 -18.65
C LYS A 10 -1.11 22.69 -17.80
N GLY A 11 -0.01 22.18 -17.23
CA GLY A 11 0.03 20.98 -16.40
C GLY A 11 0.78 19.82 -17.04
N GLY A 12 1.13 18.84 -16.21
CA GLY A 12 1.86 17.63 -16.56
C GLY A 12 1.98 16.72 -15.34
N ASN A 13 2.76 15.65 -15.44
CA ASN A 13 2.98 14.70 -14.35
C ASN A 13 4.46 14.29 -14.29
N PHE A 14 5.00 14.14 -13.08
CA PHE A 14 6.33 13.61 -12.80
C PHE A 14 6.62 12.29 -13.53
N ILE A 15 5.63 11.38 -13.64
CA ILE A 15 5.74 10.14 -14.42
C ILE A 15 6.13 10.44 -15.87
N THR A 16 5.43 11.38 -16.50
CA THR A 16 5.67 11.76 -17.90
C THR A 16 7.04 12.43 -18.05
N ALA A 17 7.41 13.33 -17.13
CA ALA A 17 8.71 14.00 -17.16
C ALA A 17 9.88 12.99 -17.06
N ILE A 18 9.82 12.04 -16.13
CA ILE A 18 10.86 11.01 -15.99
C ILE A 18 10.88 10.08 -17.22
N ASN A 19 9.73 9.69 -17.76
CA ASN A 19 9.67 8.88 -18.98
C ASN A 19 10.26 9.59 -20.21
N GLU A 20 10.09 10.91 -20.35
CA GLU A 20 10.69 11.71 -21.44
C GLU A 20 12.23 11.74 -21.40
N TYR A 21 12.81 11.72 -20.19
CA TYR A 21 14.25 11.56 -19.97
C TYR A 21 14.71 10.10 -20.16
N ASP A 22 13.95 9.14 -19.64
CA ASP A 22 14.30 7.72 -19.67
C ASP A 22 14.35 7.16 -21.10
N LEU A 23 13.45 7.62 -21.98
CA LEU A 23 13.43 7.25 -23.39
C LEU A 23 14.62 7.82 -24.20
N GLY A 24 15.30 8.87 -23.71
CA GLY A 24 16.46 9.51 -24.35
C GLY A 24 16.22 10.11 -25.76
N SER A 25 15.02 9.97 -26.30
CA SER A 25 14.69 10.31 -27.69
C SER A 25 14.37 11.79 -27.87
N VAL A 26 13.84 12.44 -26.83
CA VAL A 26 13.50 13.87 -26.77
C VAL A 26 14.47 14.61 -25.83
N LEU A 27 14.63 14.14 -24.59
CA LEU A 27 15.52 14.72 -23.59
C LEU A 27 16.62 13.71 -23.22
N LYS A 28 17.89 14.12 -23.31
CA LYS A 28 19.05 13.22 -23.09
C LYS A 28 19.76 13.42 -21.75
N THR A 29 19.51 14.54 -21.09
CA THR A 29 20.21 14.98 -19.88
C THR A 29 19.44 16.14 -19.25
N VAL A 30 19.61 16.35 -17.95
CA VAL A 30 19.13 17.57 -17.27
C VAL A 30 20.18 18.66 -17.43
N GLU A 31 19.76 19.79 -17.98
CA GLU A 31 20.62 20.96 -18.23
C GLU A 31 20.83 21.81 -16.96
N LEU A 32 21.91 22.59 -16.92
CA LEU A 32 22.19 23.54 -15.85
C LEU A 32 21.28 24.78 -15.95
N GLU A 33 20.82 25.32 -14.83
CA GLU A 33 19.98 26.54 -14.79
C GLU A 33 20.60 27.73 -15.55
N ILE A 34 21.93 27.90 -15.51
CA ILE A 34 22.62 28.97 -16.28
C ILE A 34 22.49 28.80 -17.79
N ASN A 35 22.31 27.57 -18.27
CA ASN A 35 22.15 27.22 -19.67
C ASN A 35 20.67 27.18 -20.09
N PHE A 36 19.79 26.83 -19.15
CA PHE A 36 18.34 26.73 -19.31
C PHE A 36 17.63 27.36 -18.11
N VAL A 37 17.56 28.69 -18.10
CA VAL A 37 16.92 29.45 -17.01
C VAL A 37 15.43 29.11 -16.95
N TYR A 38 14.81 29.06 -15.78
CA TYR A 38 13.40 28.68 -15.60
C TYR A 38 12.40 29.39 -16.54
N THR A 39 12.64 30.65 -16.89
CA THR A 39 11.80 31.44 -17.82
C THR A 39 11.97 31.08 -19.30
N THR A 40 13.01 30.32 -19.65
CA THR A 40 13.35 29.90 -21.04
C THR A 40 12.18 29.23 -21.74
N TRP A 41 11.30 28.56 -20.99
CA TRP A 41 10.04 28.02 -21.52
C TRP A 41 9.19 29.05 -22.27
N THR A 42 9.08 30.28 -21.74
CA THR A 42 8.23 31.34 -22.31
C THR A 42 8.71 31.82 -23.68
N THR A 43 10.00 31.70 -23.96
CA THR A 43 10.63 32.09 -25.23
C THR A 43 10.81 30.91 -26.20
N GLU A 44 10.93 29.68 -25.68
CA GLU A 44 11.33 28.50 -26.45
C GLU A 44 10.23 27.45 -26.63
N GLN A 45 9.02 27.65 -26.07
CA GLN A 45 7.88 26.71 -26.11
C GLN A 45 7.61 26.13 -27.51
N SER A 46 7.77 26.90 -28.58
CA SER A 46 7.53 26.47 -29.97
C SER A 46 8.54 25.42 -30.47
N LYS A 47 9.72 25.32 -29.84
CA LYS A 47 10.76 24.34 -30.20
C LYS A 47 10.45 22.97 -29.60
N PHE A 48 9.85 22.95 -28.41
CA PHE A 48 9.48 21.73 -27.69
C PHE A 48 8.31 20.99 -28.35
N GLY A 49 8.66 20.05 -29.23
CA GLY A 49 7.71 19.18 -29.96
C GLY A 49 8.05 19.00 -31.44
N VAL A 50 8.79 19.95 -32.03
CA VAL A 50 9.16 19.93 -33.47
C VAL A 50 10.67 19.90 -33.68
N SER A 51 11.45 20.45 -32.75
CA SER A 51 12.92 20.41 -32.76
C SER A 51 13.45 19.97 -31.40
N LYS A 52 14.26 18.92 -31.35
CA LYS A 52 14.86 18.45 -30.09
C LYS A 52 15.64 19.59 -29.45
N TYR A 53 15.34 19.92 -28.19
CA TYR A 53 16.19 20.83 -27.43
C TYR A 53 17.61 20.26 -27.43
N THR A 54 18.58 21.09 -27.81
CA THR A 54 20.00 20.70 -27.81
C THR A 54 20.63 21.26 -26.54
N PRO A 55 21.02 20.41 -25.58
CA PRO A 55 21.77 20.83 -24.40
C PRO A 55 23.03 21.60 -24.79
N LYS A 56 23.40 22.57 -23.95
CA LYS A 56 24.61 23.38 -24.03
C LYS A 56 25.78 22.74 -23.28
N ILE A 57 25.52 21.87 -22.30
CA ILE A 57 26.58 21.02 -21.71
C ILE A 57 27.19 20.08 -22.76
N GLN A 58 28.44 19.68 -22.55
CA GLN A 58 29.14 18.80 -23.48
C GLN A 58 28.55 17.39 -23.46
N LEU A 59 28.62 16.70 -24.60
CA LEU A 59 28.07 15.33 -24.73
C LEU A 59 28.71 14.33 -23.75
N SER A 60 29.97 14.55 -23.35
CA SER A 60 30.67 13.78 -22.31
C SER A 60 30.01 13.87 -20.94
N ASP A 61 29.32 14.99 -20.66
CA ASP A 61 28.81 15.36 -19.34
C ASP A 61 27.31 15.04 -19.23
N TYR A 62 26.71 14.48 -20.29
CA TYR A 62 25.30 14.12 -20.33
C TYR A 62 25.00 13.10 -19.23
N THR A 63 24.20 13.55 -18.27
CA THR A 63 23.76 12.74 -17.14
C THR A 63 22.28 12.95 -16.84
N LEU A 64 21.64 11.88 -16.38
CA LEU A 64 20.42 11.96 -15.58
C LEU A 64 20.83 12.07 -14.11
N PRO A 65 20.10 12.83 -13.27
CA PRO A 65 20.44 13.00 -11.85
C PRO A 65 20.06 11.79 -10.99
N TYR A 66 19.43 10.77 -11.57
CA TYR A 66 18.94 9.57 -10.91
C TYR A 66 19.48 8.28 -11.54
N LYS A 67 19.37 7.16 -10.81
CA LYS A 67 19.66 5.80 -11.28
C LYS A 67 18.50 5.27 -12.10
N GLN A 68 18.79 4.60 -13.21
CA GLN A 68 17.81 3.84 -13.98
C GLN A 68 17.91 2.35 -13.65
N TYR A 69 16.78 1.66 -13.73
CA TYR A 69 16.61 0.25 -13.43
C TYR A 69 15.99 -0.46 -14.64
N LYS A 70 16.46 -1.67 -14.94
CA LYS A 70 15.84 -2.52 -15.95
C LYS A 70 14.56 -3.11 -15.41
N VAL A 71 13.44 -2.70 -16.01
CA VAL A 71 12.13 -3.33 -15.83
C VAL A 71 11.86 -4.19 -17.08
N SER A 72 11.24 -5.35 -16.90
CA SER A 72 10.87 -6.24 -17.99
C SER A 72 9.51 -6.86 -17.69
N ASP A 73 8.64 -6.92 -18.69
CA ASP A 73 7.36 -7.63 -18.67
C ASP A 73 7.46 -9.07 -19.21
N GLY A 74 8.68 -9.51 -19.55
CA GLY A 74 8.95 -10.79 -20.20
C GLY A 74 9.02 -10.74 -21.73
N GLN A 75 8.67 -9.61 -22.36
CA GLN A 75 8.81 -9.38 -23.80
C GLN A 75 9.72 -8.20 -24.13
N VAL A 76 9.61 -7.09 -23.38
CA VAL A 76 10.40 -5.87 -23.60
C VAL A 76 11.06 -5.46 -22.29
N SER A 77 12.37 -5.20 -22.33
CA SER A 77 13.07 -4.55 -21.22
C SER A 77 13.22 -3.05 -21.51
N THR A 78 12.80 -2.23 -20.55
CA THR A 78 12.97 -0.78 -20.56
C THR A 78 13.81 -0.34 -19.35
N ASP A 79 14.60 0.71 -19.54
CA ASP A 79 15.29 1.38 -18.43
C ASP A 79 14.36 2.47 -17.88
N THR A 80 14.15 2.52 -16.57
CA THR A 80 13.42 3.62 -15.93
C THR A 80 13.97 4.03 -14.56
N GLY A 81 13.92 5.33 -14.26
CA GLY A 81 14.21 5.84 -12.91
C GLY A 81 13.04 5.76 -11.93
N LEU A 82 11.80 5.56 -12.41
CA LEU A 82 10.60 5.64 -11.58
C LEU A 82 10.46 4.48 -10.60
N ILE A 83 10.31 4.82 -9.32
CA ILE A 83 9.88 3.91 -8.27
C ILE A 83 8.49 4.32 -7.80
N TYR A 84 7.52 3.44 -8.03
CA TYR A 84 6.15 3.57 -7.58
C TYR A 84 6.04 3.06 -6.15
N ILE A 85 6.02 3.96 -5.16
CA ILE A 85 5.81 3.59 -3.75
C ILE A 85 4.31 3.35 -3.52
N TYR A 86 3.49 4.26 -4.03
CA TYR A 86 2.04 4.16 -3.95
C TYR A 86 1.39 4.90 -5.11
N LEU A 87 0.62 4.18 -5.94
CA LEU A 87 -0.17 4.76 -7.01
C LEU A 87 -1.55 4.09 -6.99
N ASP A 88 -2.39 4.53 -6.06
CA ASP A 88 -3.74 4.04 -5.91
C ASP A 88 -4.72 5.21 -6.03
N SER A 89 -5.57 5.18 -7.06
CA SER A 89 -6.64 6.17 -7.25
C SER A 89 -7.90 5.88 -6.43
N TYR A 90 -7.91 4.76 -5.69
CA TYR A 90 -9.07 4.24 -4.95
C TYR A 90 -8.93 4.46 -3.45
N ASN A 91 -7.74 4.29 -2.87
CA ASN A 91 -7.53 4.26 -1.42
C ASN A 91 -6.41 5.19 -0.95
N THR A 92 -6.48 5.62 0.30
CA THR A 92 -5.42 6.40 0.97
C THR A 92 -4.21 5.55 1.33
N PHE A 93 -3.06 6.19 1.57
CA PHE A 93 -1.80 5.53 1.92
C PHE A 93 -2.01 4.46 3.00
N THR A 94 -1.78 3.20 2.62
CA THR A 94 -1.75 2.10 3.59
C THR A 94 -0.68 2.32 4.64
N THR A 95 -0.79 1.66 5.79
CA THR A 95 0.29 1.67 6.79
C THR A 95 1.62 1.20 6.20
N LYS A 96 1.62 0.27 5.23
CA LYS A 96 2.83 -0.13 4.49
C LYS A 96 3.43 1.05 3.72
N ALA A 97 2.65 1.70 2.87
CA ALA A 97 3.10 2.85 2.06
C ALA A 97 3.66 3.98 2.95
N ARG A 98 3.02 4.26 4.09
CA ARG A 98 3.54 5.22 5.08
C ARG A 98 4.91 4.83 5.65
N LYS A 99 5.20 3.53 5.88
CA LYS A 99 6.55 3.08 6.29
C LYS A 99 7.57 3.37 5.19
N GLU A 100 7.22 3.02 3.96
CA GLU A 100 8.11 3.12 2.79
C GLU A 100 8.45 4.59 2.49
N ILE A 101 7.45 5.48 2.47
CA ILE A 101 7.65 6.94 2.32
C ILE A 101 8.57 7.47 3.43
N LYS A 102 8.26 7.20 4.71
CA LYS A 102 9.11 7.62 5.85
C LYS A 102 10.55 7.10 5.73
N SER A 103 10.70 5.90 5.18
CA SER A 103 12.00 5.29 4.89
C SER A 103 12.77 6.06 3.80
N TYR A 104 12.18 6.38 2.64
CA TYR A 104 12.88 7.20 1.64
C TYR A 104 13.30 8.57 2.22
N LEU A 105 12.36 9.24 2.89
CA LEU A 105 12.59 10.57 3.46
C LEU A 105 13.71 10.59 4.52
N SER A 106 13.85 9.53 5.35
CA SER A 106 14.93 9.46 6.36
C SER A 106 16.33 9.34 5.76
N ARG A 107 16.44 9.04 4.46
CA ARG A 107 17.71 8.91 3.71
C ARG A 107 18.02 10.13 2.84
N GLY A 108 17.25 11.22 2.99
CA GLY A 108 17.33 12.38 2.11
C GLY A 108 16.76 12.13 0.71
N ILE A 109 16.08 10.99 0.47
CA ILE A 109 15.42 10.70 -0.80
C ILE A 109 14.00 11.25 -0.72
N VAL A 110 13.74 12.32 -1.48
CA VAL A 110 12.44 12.98 -1.52
C VAL A 110 11.37 12.11 -2.21
N VAL A 111 10.11 12.30 -1.85
CA VAL A 111 8.97 11.60 -2.46
C VAL A 111 8.05 12.62 -3.10
N VAL A 112 7.73 12.42 -4.37
CA VAL A 112 6.80 13.25 -5.15
C VAL A 112 5.38 12.74 -4.91
N GLY A 113 4.45 13.66 -4.69
CA GLY A 113 3.02 13.39 -4.54
C GLY A 113 2.16 14.41 -5.28
N THR A 114 0.85 14.20 -5.21
CA THR A 114 -0.17 15.05 -5.83
C THR A 114 -1.15 15.54 -4.77
N MET A 115 -1.86 16.63 -5.00
CA MET A 115 -2.91 17.13 -4.11
C MET A 115 -3.99 17.92 -4.88
N ALA A 116 -5.12 18.14 -4.21
CA ALA A 116 -6.18 19.05 -4.62
C ALA A 116 -5.99 20.43 -3.93
N ALA A 117 -5.08 21.24 -4.47
CA ALA A 117 -4.74 22.55 -3.92
C ALA A 117 -5.79 23.61 -4.26
N GLY A 118 -6.30 23.62 -5.50
CA GLY A 118 -7.25 24.62 -6.01
C GLY A 118 -8.67 24.48 -5.49
N PHE A 119 -8.99 23.40 -4.76
CA PHE A 119 -10.24 23.29 -4.01
C PHE A 119 -10.28 24.24 -2.79
N SER A 120 -9.11 24.58 -2.23
CA SER A 120 -9.00 25.34 -0.99
C SER A 120 -8.76 26.82 -1.24
N ASN A 121 -9.67 27.66 -0.74
CA ASN A 121 -9.47 29.11 -0.70
C ASN A 121 -8.43 29.54 0.36
N SER A 122 -8.12 28.69 1.34
CA SER A 122 -7.18 29.02 2.42
C SER A 122 -5.72 28.66 2.08
N PHE A 123 -5.49 27.64 1.26
CA PHE A 123 -4.16 27.14 0.92
C PHE A 123 -3.25 28.19 0.24
N PRO A 124 -3.71 29.02 -0.72
CA PRO A 124 -2.91 30.14 -1.27
C PRO A 124 -2.43 31.15 -0.21
N HIS A 125 -3.13 31.27 0.91
CA HIS A 125 -2.85 32.24 1.98
C HIS A 125 -2.20 31.62 3.22
N TYR A 126 -1.69 30.38 3.12
CA TYR A 126 -1.05 29.70 4.23
C TYR A 126 0.23 30.43 4.70
N SER A 127 0.35 30.61 6.02
CA SER A 127 1.39 31.41 6.69
C SER A 127 2.37 30.60 7.56
N GLY A 128 2.43 29.27 7.41
CA GLY A 128 3.39 28.40 8.12
C GLY A 128 3.06 28.08 9.59
N LYS A 129 2.20 28.87 10.22
CA LYS A 129 1.96 28.80 11.69
C LYS A 129 1.20 27.54 12.11
N SER A 130 0.03 27.29 11.53
CA SER A 130 -0.82 26.13 11.85
C SER A 130 -0.43 24.87 11.06
N TRP A 131 -1.04 23.75 11.45
CA TRP A 131 -1.35 22.65 10.55
C TRP A 131 -2.35 23.13 9.49
N THR A 132 -2.11 22.77 8.24
CA THR A 132 -3.09 22.89 7.17
C THR A 132 -3.68 21.54 6.87
N GLY A 133 -5.00 21.46 6.86
CA GLY A 133 -5.69 20.28 6.40
C GLY A 133 -7.17 20.53 6.21
N GLU A 134 -7.55 21.12 5.09
CA GLU A 134 -8.92 20.96 4.62
C GLU A 134 -9.09 19.48 4.23
N ALA A 135 -10.18 18.86 4.69
CA ALA A 135 -10.47 17.47 4.37
C ALA A 135 -10.52 17.28 2.85
N CYS A 136 -10.05 16.13 2.35
CA CYS A 136 -10.16 15.79 0.94
C CYS A 136 -11.62 16.02 0.47
N PRO A 137 -11.89 16.79 -0.61
CA PRO A 137 -13.26 17.04 -1.12
C PRO A 137 -14.04 15.74 -1.45
N CYS A 138 -13.33 14.62 -1.55
CA CYS A 138 -13.87 13.30 -1.85
C CYS A 138 -14.19 12.44 -0.62
N SER A 139 -13.87 12.90 0.59
CA SER A 139 -14.13 12.21 1.88
C SER A 139 -15.60 11.85 2.13
N LYS A 140 -16.54 12.50 1.44
CA LYS A 140 -17.97 12.16 1.47
C LYS A 140 -18.34 10.88 0.69
N TYR A 141 -17.42 10.36 -0.13
CA TYR A 141 -17.56 9.08 -0.82
C TYR A 141 -16.65 8.05 -0.13
N PRO A 142 -17.11 6.80 0.10
CA PRO A 142 -16.23 5.79 0.67
C PRO A 142 -15.02 5.54 -0.23
N GLU A 143 -13.84 5.40 0.39
CA GLU A 143 -12.64 4.91 -0.30
C GLU A 143 -12.93 3.57 -1.01
N GLY A 144 -12.26 3.31 -2.13
CA GLY A 144 -12.53 2.15 -2.98
C GLY A 144 -13.67 2.33 -3.98
N THR A 145 -14.54 3.34 -3.84
CA THR A 145 -15.73 3.48 -4.71
C THR A 145 -15.46 4.27 -5.99
N SER A 146 -16.20 3.95 -7.06
CA SER A 146 -16.13 4.68 -8.34
C SER A 146 -16.37 6.19 -8.18
N ASN A 147 -17.25 6.60 -7.27
CA ASN A 147 -17.52 8.01 -6.98
C ASN A 147 -16.33 8.71 -6.30
N TYR A 148 -15.59 8.00 -5.44
CA TYR A 148 -14.35 8.50 -4.85
C TYR A 148 -13.30 8.72 -5.94
N ILE A 149 -13.08 7.74 -6.83
CA ILE A 149 -12.12 7.87 -7.95
C ILE A 149 -12.46 9.06 -8.86
N VAL A 150 -13.72 9.15 -9.32
CA VAL A 150 -14.19 10.24 -10.20
C VAL A 150 -14.00 11.60 -9.52
N CYS A 151 -14.21 11.67 -8.20
CA CYS A 151 -13.93 12.87 -7.43
C CYS A 151 -12.43 13.19 -7.35
N ILE A 152 -11.57 12.21 -7.05
CA ILE A 152 -10.10 12.41 -7.02
C ILE A 152 -9.61 12.88 -8.39
N GLN A 153 -10.00 12.18 -9.46
CA GLN A 153 -9.65 12.55 -10.84
C GLN A 153 -10.07 13.98 -11.23
N LYS A 154 -11.16 14.49 -10.63
CA LYS A 154 -11.67 15.85 -10.85
C LYS A 154 -10.88 16.93 -10.10
N TYR A 155 -10.42 16.67 -8.87
CA TYR A 155 -9.85 17.71 -8.00
C TYR A 155 -8.31 17.69 -7.89
N MET A 156 -7.62 16.61 -8.27
CA MET A 156 -6.15 16.57 -8.20
C MET A 156 -5.53 17.45 -9.28
N ASP A 157 -4.99 18.60 -8.86
CA ASP A 157 -4.56 19.70 -9.72
C ASP A 157 -3.11 20.15 -9.50
N HIS A 158 -2.47 19.76 -8.38
CA HIS A 158 -1.14 20.22 -8.00
C HIS A 158 -0.18 19.06 -7.69
N GLN A 159 1.12 19.30 -7.89
CA GLN A 159 2.20 18.37 -7.58
C GLN A 159 3.09 18.96 -6.48
N ILE A 160 3.45 18.12 -5.51
CA ILE A 160 4.22 18.52 -4.33
C ILE A 160 5.35 17.54 -4.05
N THR A 161 6.22 17.89 -3.11
CA THR A 161 7.32 17.02 -2.68
C THR A 161 7.27 16.85 -1.17
N PHE A 162 7.03 15.63 -0.71
CA PHE A 162 7.34 15.25 0.66
C PHE A 162 8.86 15.34 0.83
N VAL A 163 9.30 16.15 1.78
CA VAL A 163 10.73 16.36 2.11
C VAL A 163 11.08 15.93 3.52
N GLY A 164 10.10 15.51 4.31
CA GLY A 164 10.31 14.98 5.64
C GLY A 164 9.00 14.60 6.32
N TYR A 165 9.12 14.18 7.58
CA TYR A 165 8.01 13.92 8.49
C TYR A 165 8.51 14.14 9.92
N GLY A 166 7.59 14.27 10.87
CA GLY A 166 7.96 14.40 12.27
C GLY A 166 6.78 14.79 13.14
N LYS A 167 7.08 15.39 14.29
CA LYS A 167 6.08 15.99 15.18
C LYS A 167 6.30 17.49 15.28
N LYS A 168 5.20 18.22 15.22
CA LYS A 168 5.01 19.58 15.75
C LYS A 168 3.79 19.45 16.68
N ASN A 169 3.64 20.31 17.69
CA ASN A 169 2.50 20.34 18.64
C ASN A 169 1.83 18.99 19.02
N GLY A 170 2.60 17.91 19.24
CA GLY A 170 2.10 16.56 19.54
C GLY A 170 1.54 15.71 18.37
N VAL A 171 1.32 16.28 17.18
CA VAL A 171 0.71 15.59 16.02
C VAL A 171 1.78 15.15 15.02
N ASP A 172 1.66 13.91 14.54
CA ASP A 172 2.49 13.36 13.46
C ASP A 172 2.11 14.03 12.12
N VAL A 173 3.10 14.58 11.42
CA VAL A 173 2.92 15.27 10.14
C VAL A 173 3.90 14.87 9.05
N TRP A 174 3.44 15.01 7.82
CA TRP A 174 4.28 15.21 6.65
C TRP A 174 4.82 16.64 6.62
N VAL A 175 6.09 16.80 6.25
CA VAL A 175 6.69 18.08 5.86
C VAL A 175 6.74 18.11 4.34
N VAL A 176 6.03 19.05 3.75
CA VAL A 176 5.79 19.11 2.31
C VAL A 176 6.33 20.42 1.75
N ARG A 177 7.20 20.34 0.75
CA ARG A 177 7.72 21.48 0.00
C ARG A 177 6.76 21.84 -1.13
N ASN A 178 6.47 23.13 -1.24
CA ASN A 178 5.70 23.73 -2.33
C ASN A 178 6.64 24.50 -3.30
N SER A 179 6.09 24.95 -4.43
CA SER A 179 6.82 25.68 -5.48
C SER A 179 6.51 27.18 -5.53
N TRP A 180 5.80 27.73 -4.54
CA TRP A 180 5.31 29.12 -4.51
C TRP A 180 6.24 30.10 -3.78
N SER A 181 7.55 29.99 -4.02
CA SER A 181 8.61 30.77 -3.35
C SER A 181 8.75 30.49 -1.83
N SER A 182 9.85 30.94 -1.24
CA SER A 182 10.12 30.85 0.20
C SER A 182 9.27 31.80 1.05
N GLY A 183 8.69 32.85 0.44
CA GLY A 183 7.80 33.80 1.11
C GLY A 183 6.39 33.26 1.45
N TRP A 184 6.00 32.12 0.86
CA TRP A 184 4.74 31.44 1.17
C TRP A 184 4.92 30.37 2.27
N GLY A 185 3.91 30.17 3.11
CA GLY A 185 3.90 29.11 4.11
C GLY A 185 5.03 29.21 5.15
N ALA A 186 5.60 28.07 5.54
CA ALA A 186 6.77 27.95 6.39
C ALA A 186 8.04 27.87 5.54
N GLY A 187 8.50 29.01 5.03
CA GLY A 187 9.72 29.07 4.21
C GLY A 187 9.60 28.31 2.88
N GLY A 188 8.42 28.33 2.25
CA GLY A 188 8.07 27.52 1.07
C GLY A 188 7.53 26.12 1.37
N ASN A 189 7.33 25.77 2.65
CA ASN A 189 6.85 24.45 3.08
C ASN A 189 5.51 24.54 3.82
N PHE A 190 4.83 23.41 3.95
CA PHE A 190 3.63 23.25 4.77
C PHE A 190 3.59 21.90 5.48
N TYR A 191 2.69 21.78 6.46
CA TYR A 191 2.58 20.61 7.34
C TYR A 191 1.18 20.02 7.27
N VAL A 192 1.10 18.72 7.04
CA VAL A 192 -0.17 17.97 6.90
C VAL A 192 -0.21 16.80 7.87
N PRO A 193 -1.28 16.62 8.68
CA PRO A 193 -1.44 15.45 9.56
C PRO A 193 -1.42 14.12 8.80
N ILE A 194 -0.56 13.19 9.23
CA ILE A 194 -0.46 11.85 8.62
C ILE A 194 -1.74 11.06 8.88
N GLY A 195 -2.28 10.40 7.87
CA GLY A 195 -3.52 9.62 7.96
C GLY A 195 -4.81 10.46 7.90
N SER A 196 -4.71 11.78 7.74
CA SER A 196 -5.89 12.64 7.54
C SER A 196 -6.36 12.71 6.09
N ASN A 197 -5.51 12.28 5.15
CA ASN A 197 -5.68 12.52 3.71
C ASN A 197 -6.13 13.95 3.35
N ALA A 198 -5.69 14.97 4.10
CA ALA A 198 -6.08 16.35 3.80
C ALA A 198 -5.61 16.77 2.40
N PHE A 199 -6.40 17.59 1.71
CA PHE A 199 -6.22 17.92 0.28
C PHE A 199 -6.06 16.70 -0.64
N CYS A 200 -6.52 15.52 -0.22
CA CYS A 200 -6.32 14.24 -0.91
C CYS A 200 -4.83 13.87 -1.13
N ILE A 201 -3.91 14.39 -0.30
CA ILE A 201 -2.45 14.25 -0.52
C ILE A 201 -1.92 12.82 -0.36
N GLU A 202 -2.67 11.93 0.30
CA GLU A 202 -2.24 10.57 0.62
C GLU A 202 -2.71 9.54 -0.42
N THR A 203 -2.78 9.91 -1.71
CA THR A 203 -3.16 9.00 -2.82
C THR A 203 -2.04 8.71 -3.83
N THR A 204 -0.91 9.42 -3.78
CA THR A 204 0.19 9.21 -4.73
C THR A 204 1.55 9.49 -4.09
N ALA A 205 2.47 8.52 -4.23
CA ALA A 205 3.86 8.59 -3.79
C ALA A 205 4.77 7.93 -4.83
N LEU A 206 5.63 8.74 -5.43
CA LEU A 206 6.60 8.36 -6.45
C LEU A 206 8.00 8.82 -6.03
N THR A 207 9.05 8.12 -6.41
CA THR A 207 10.42 8.58 -6.17
C THR A 207 11.37 8.14 -7.29
N VAL A 208 12.58 8.68 -7.26
CA VAL A 208 13.74 8.27 -8.06
C VAL A 208 14.96 8.24 -7.13
N ILE A 209 15.89 7.31 -7.35
CA ILE A 209 17.11 7.22 -6.51
C ILE A 209 18.20 8.11 -7.12
N PRO A 210 18.85 9.03 -6.38
CA PRO A 210 19.92 9.85 -6.93
C PRO A 210 21.05 9.01 -7.55
N LYS A 211 21.60 9.44 -8.70
CA LYS A 211 22.57 8.66 -9.49
C LYS A 211 23.78 8.22 -8.66
N TYR A 212 24.30 9.12 -7.84
CA TYR A 212 25.45 8.90 -6.96
C TYR A 212 25.06 8.57 -5.51
N TYR A 213 23.81 8.13 -5.27
CA TYR A 213 23.40 7.66 -3.94
C TYR A 213 24.22 6.43 -3.55
N ASP A 214 25.02 6.56 -2.49
CA ASP A 214 25.83 5.46 -1.97
C ASP A 214 24.98 4.52 -1.11
N ALA A 215 24.71 3.33 -1.63
CA ALA A 215 24.03 2.27 -0.90
C ALA A 215 24.99 1.49 0.03
N SER A 216 26.30 1.58 -0.20
CA SER A 216 27.36 0.89 0.54
C SER A 216 27.82 1.63 1.81
N ALA A 217 27.48 2.92 1.93
CA ALA A 217 27.60 3.73 3.16
C ALA A 217 26.73 3.23 4.34
N GLY A 218 26.32 1.95 4.35
CA GLY A 218 25.53 1.33 5.40
C GLY A 218 24.11 1.84 5.52
N VAL A 219 23.64 2.76 4.67
CA VAL A 219 22.31 3.38 4.81
C VAL A 219 21.16 2.37 4.63
N TYR A 220 21.44 1.17 4.10
CA TYR A 220 20.52 0.00 4.08
C TYR A 220 20.87 -1.13 5.06
N ALA A 221 22.01 -1.05 5.74
CA ALA A 221 22.32 -1.88 6.90
C ALA A 221 21.74 -1.21 8.16
N ASN A 222 21.26 -2.00 9.12
CA ASN A 222 20.73 -1.48 10.40
C ASN A 222 19.46 -0.59 10.30
N ILE A 223 18.58 -0.79 9.30
CA ILE A 223 17.30 -0.07 9.25
C ILE A 223 16.19 -0.78 10.03
N GLY A 224 15.94 -0.30 11.25
CA GLY A 224 14.74 -0.62 12.02
C GLY A 224 13.43 -0.15 11.37
N SER A 225 12.30 -0.76 11.76
CA SER A 225 10.98 -0.51 11.15
C SER A 225 10.48 0.94 11.26
N HIS A 226 10.26 1.61 10.12
CA HIS A 226 9.75 3.00 10.10
C HIS A 226 8.22 3.16 10.22
N SER A 227 7.45 2.12 10.57
CA SER A 227 6.13 2.31 11.22
C SER A 227 5.66 1.08 12.00
N ARG A 228 4.81 1.34 13.00
CA ARG A 228 4.14 0.35 13.85
C ARG A 228 3.14 -0.51 13.07
N GLY A 229 2.89 -1.73 13.54
CA GLY A 229 1.77 -2.58 13.07
C GLY A 229 2.07 -3.48 11.87
N SER A 230 3.25 -4.10 11.82
CA SER A 230 3.45 -5.35 11.08
C SER A 230 4.21 -6.29 12.00
N SER A 231 3.93 -7.57 11.91
CA SER A 231 4.09 -8.48 13.03
C SER A 231 5.53 -8.98 13.26
N THR A 232 6.42 -8.92 12.25
CA THR A 232 7.89 -8.84 12.44
C THR A 232 8.27 -7.39 12.60
N GLU A 233 9.33 -7.17 13.38
CA GLU A 233 10.21 -6.04 13.18
C GLU A 233 11.68 -6.45 13.25
N LEU A 234 12.55 -5.54 12.79
CA LEU A 234 13.98 -5.63 13.05
C LEU A 234 14.18 -5.14 14.48
N ASP A 235 14.77 -5.96 15.33
CA ASP A 235 15.08 -5.60 16.72
C ASP A 235 16.18 -4.52 16.71
N SER A 236 15.89 -3.38 17.34
CA SER A 236 16.77 -2.20 17.34
C SER A 236 18.07 -2.41 18.10
N ASP A 237 18.10 -3.38 19.01
CA ASP A 237 19.16 -3.53 20.00
C ASP A 237 20.08 -4.72 19.65
N SER A 238 19.58 -5.72 18.91
CA SER A 238 20.32 -6.92 18.51
C SER A 238 20.61 -7.03 16.99
N ALA A 239 19.97 -6.20 16.17
CA ALA A 239 20.09 -6.18 14.70
C ALA A 239 19.71 -7.52 13.99
N GLN A 240 18.92 -8.38 14.64
CA GLN A 240 18.32 -9.57 14.00
C GLN A 240 16.82 -9.35 13.65
N LEU A 241 16.29 -10.22 12.79
CA LEU A 241 14.87 -10.24 12.38
C LEU A 241 14.06 -11.22 13.25
N ILE A 242 12.92 -10.78 13.80
CA ILE A 242 12.04 -11.59 14.66
C ILE A 242 10.59 -11.66 14.10
N LEU A 243 9.97 -12.86 14.04
CA LEU A 243 8.68 -13.28 13.37
C LEU A 243 7.49 -12.30 13.51
N ASN A 244 6.50 -12.20 12.58
CA ASN A 244 6.20 -13.06 11.40
C ASN A 244 4.75 -13.53 11.18
N ASP A 245 3.71 -12.79 11.61
CA ASP A 245 2.31 -13.07 11.21
C ASP A 245 1.69 -12.15 10.12
N GLY A 246 2.42 -11.20 9.53
CA GLY A 246 1.89 -10.23 8.56
C GLY A 246 2.24 -10.44 7.06
N SER A 247 2.78 -11.59 6.65
CA SER A 247 3.29 -11.80 5.29
C SER A 247 2.21 -11.95 4.20
N TYR A 248 2.35 -11.20 3.10
CA TYR A 248 1.54 -11.35 1.88
C TYR A 248 2.01 -12.56 1.05
N ILE A 249 1.13 -13.54 0.85
CA ILE A 249 1.32 -14.55 -0.20
C ILE A 249 1.07 -13.84 -1.53
N GLY A 250 2.02 -13.91 -2.46
CA GLY A 250 1.87 -13.36 -3.81
C GLY A 250 0.58 -13.85 -4.46
N MET A 251 -0.10 -13.00 -5.25
CA MET A 251 -1.42 -13.31 -5.80
C MET A 251 -1.48 -14.75 -6.35
N PRO A 252 -2.23 -15.68 -5.73
CA PRO A 252 -2.83 -16.71 -6.55
C PRO A 252 -3.74 -15.98 -7.53
N ASN A 253 -3.71 -16.38 -8.81
CA ASN A 253 -4.68 -15.91 -9.80
C ASN A 253 -6.05 -15.91 -9.13
N LYS A 254 -6.72 -14.74 -9.00
CA LYS A 254 -8.01 -14.67 -8.32
C LYS A 254 -8.93 -15.66 -9.01
N LEU A 255 -9.21 -16.77 -8.33
CA LEU A 255 -10.17 -17.75 -8.81
C LEU A 255 -11.47 -16.97 -9.09
N PRO A 256 -12.04 -17.09 -10.30
CA PRO A 256 -13.24 -16.35 -10.66
C PRO A 256 -14.32 -16.62 -9.62
N GLN A 257 -15.16 -15.63 -9.30
CA GLN A 257 -16.01 -15.63 -8.10
C GLN A 257 -16.85 -16.92 -7.92
N TRP A 258 -17.24 -17.58 -9.02
CA TRP A 258 -17.92 -18.88 -8.99
C TRP A 258 -17.12 -19.98 -8.30
N ALA A 259 -15.79 -20.03 -8.47
CA ALA A 259 -14.94 -21.04 -7.86
C ALA A 259 -14.77 -20.81 -6.34
N THR A 260 -14.74 -19.56 -5.88
CA THR A 260 -14.77 -19.25 -4.44
C THR A 260 -16.09 -19.70 -3.81
N VAL A 261 -17.23 -19.51 -4.49
CA VAL A 261 -18.54 -19.98 -4.03
C VAL A 261 -18.58 -21.51 -3.91
N LEU A 262 -18.04 -22.25 -4.88
CA LEU A 262 -17.97 -23.72 -4.82
C LEU A 262 -17.12 -24.24 -3.65
N ILE A 263 -15.99 -23.58 -3.33
CA ILE A 263 -15.14 -23.95 -2.19
C ILE A 263 -15.90 -23.75 -0.86
N VAL A 264 -16.64 -22.66 -0.72
CA VAL A 264 -17.46 -22.40 0.48
C VAL A 264 -18.58 -23.43 0.62
N ILE A 265 -19.31 -23.75 -0.46
CA ILE A 265 -20.37 -24.76 -0.46
C ILE A 265 -19.81 -26.15 -0.10
N GLY A 266 -18.68 -26.55 -0.71
CA GLY A 266 -18.03 -27.83 -0.42
C GLY A 266 -17.56 -27.93 1.04
N SER A 267 -17.04 -26.83 1.61
CA SER A 267 -16.62 -26.77 3.02
C SER A 267 -17.79 -26.93 3.98
N ILE A 268 -18.93 -26.27 3.71
CA ILE A 268 -20.16 -26.40 4.50
C ILE A 268 -20.71 -27.83 4.42
N ALA A 269 -20.76 -28.42 3.21
CA ALA A 269 -21.20 -29.80 3.02
C ALA A 269 -20.32 -30.81 3.78
N GLY A 270 -19.00 -30.63 3.74
CA GLY A 270 -18.04 -31.44 4.51
C GLY A 270 -18.28 -31.33 6.02
N LEU A 271 -18.52 -30.12 6.54
CA LEU A 271 -18.82 -29.91 7.96
C LEU A 271 -20.11 -30.61 8.40
N ILE A 272 -21.16 -30.56 7.57
CA ILE A 272 -22.44 -31.25 7.83
C ILE A 272 -22.25 -32.77 7.86
N ILE A 273 -21.45 -33.33 6.94
CA ILE A 273 -21.13 -34.77 6.91
C ILE A 273 -20.34 -35.19 8.17
N ILE A 274 -19.35 -34.39 8.58
CA ILE A 274 -18.57 -34.64 9.80
C ILE A 274 -19.47 -34.61 11.04
N ILE A 275 -20.30 -33.57 11.21
CA ILE A 275 -21.24 -33.46 12.33
C ILE A 275 -22.22 -34.63 12.34
N SER A 276 -22.79 -34.99 11.20
CA SER A 276 -23.71 -36.13 11.07
C SER A 276 -23.02 -37.45 11.43
N THR A 277 -21.77 -37.63 11.02
CA THR A 277 -20.96 -38.82 11.34
C THR A 277 -20.62 -38.88 12.82
N ILE A 278 -20.24 -37.76 13.44
CA ILE A 278 -20.00 -37.66 14.89
C ILE A 278 -21.27 -37.96 15.67
N CYS A 279 -22.42 -37.37 15.31
CA CYS A 279 -23.71 -37.70 15.92
C CYS A 279 -24.06 -39.18 15.78
N CYS A 280 -23.86 -39.78 14.61
CA CYS A 280 -24.04 -41.22 14.40
C CYS A 280 -23.10 -42.07 15.26
N CYS A 281 -21.82 -41.69 15.40
CA CYS A 281 -20.85 -42.39 16.26
C CYS A 281 -21.18 -42.24 17.75
N VAL A 282 -21.60 -41.07 18.20
CA VAL A 282 -22.06 -40.82 19.59
C VAL A 282 -23.33 -41.61 19.88
N ASN A 283 -24.30 -41.62 18.97
CA ASN A 283 -25.52 -42.41 19.12
C ASN A 283 -25.25 -43.92 19.06
N ARG A 284 -24.31 -44.39 18.22
CA ARG A 284 -23.85 -45.79 18.24
C ARG A 284 -23.16 -46.15 19.56
N LYS A 285 -22.32 -45.26 20.13
CA LYS A 285 -21.73 -45.47 21.46
C LYS A 285 -22.81 -45.54 22.56
N LYS A 286 -23.76 -44.60 22.60
CA LYS A 286 -24.89 -44.64 23.55
C LYS A 286 -25.67 -45.95 23.45
N ARG A 287 -26.07 -46.34 22.24
CA ARG A 287 -26.79 -47.60 21.99
C ARG A 287 -25.96 -48.84 22.34
N GLY A 288 -24.63 -48.78 22.20
CA GLY A 288 -23.72 -49.83 22.66
C GLY A 288 -23.66 -49.96 24.18
N TYR A 289 -23.62 -48.83 24.92
CA TYR A 289 -23.72 -48.83 26.38
C TYR A 289 -25.09 -49.33 26.87
N GLU A 290 -26.18 -48.93 26.22
CA GLU A 290 -27.54 -49.42 26.52
C GLU A 290 -27.66 -50.93 26.30
N LEU A 291 -27.12 -51.46 25.20
CA LEU A 291 -27.07 -52.90 24.93
C LEU A 291 -26.19 -53.65 25.94
N GLN A 292 -25.04 -53.10 26.35
CA GLN A 292 -24.21 -53.68 27.42
C GLN A 292 -24.94 -53.72 28.77
N GLN A 293 -25.69 -52.67 29.11
CA GLN A 293 -26.52 -52.67 30.32
C GLN A 293 -27.63 -53.73 30.24
N GLN A 294 -28.29 -53.87 29.09
CA GLN A 294 -29.30 -54.92 28.88
C GLN A 294 -28.70 -56.34 28.96
N THR A 295 -27.54 -56.61 28.36
CA THR A 295 -26.90 -57.94 28.47
C THR A 295 -26.39 -58.25 29.87
N ASN A 296 -25.88 -57.25 30.61
CA ASN A 296 -25.49 -57.43 32.00
C ASN A 296 -26.69 -57.76 32.89
N VAL A 297 -27.84 -57.08 32.69
CA VAL A 297 -29.09 -57.40 33.41
C VAL A 297 -29.56 -58.83 33.13
N VAL A 298 -29.47 -59.30 31.87
CA VAL A 298 -29.82 -60.68 31.49
C VAL A 298 -28.85 -61.72 32.10
N GLN A 299 -27.55 -61.41 32.20
CA GLN A 299 -26.58 -62.30 32.86
C GLN A 299 -26.69 -62.32 34.40
N THR A 300 -27.33 -61.34 35.01
CA THR A 300 -27.54 -61.29 36.48
C THR A 300 -28.79 -62.01 36.99
N VAL A 301 -29.54 -62.73 36.15
CA VAL A 301 -30.63 -63.60 36.62
C VAL A 301 -30.04 -64.87 37.22
N PRO A 302 -30.15 -65.12 38.54
CA PRO A 302 -29.65 -66.37 39.12
C PRO A 302 -30.53 -67.53 38.65
N ALA A 303 -29.91 -68.66 38.31
CA ALA A 303 -30.65 -69.90 38.11
C ALA A 303 -31.26 -70.34 39.44
N VAL A 304 -32.56 -70.09 39.65
CA VAL A 304 -33.30 -70.53 40.85
C VAL A 304 -33.49 -72.04 40.78
N GLN A 305 -32.50 -72.78 41.30
CA GLN A 305 -32.73 -74.12 41.78
C GLN A 305 -33.62 -74.06 43.03
N GLN A 306 -34.86 -74.51 42.90
CA GLN A 306 -35.64 -74.99 44.05
C GLN A 306 -36.08 -76.43 43.81
N ARG A 307 -35.29 -77.35 44.37
CA ARG A 307 -35.81 -78.65 44.83
C ARG A 307 -36.24 -78.46 46.28
N PHE A 308 -37.43 -78.89 46.66
CA PHE A 308 -37.62 -80.20 47.32
C PHE A 308 -39.09 -80.45 47.71
N ASN A 309 -39.44 -81.75 47.74
CA ASN A 309 -40.56 -82.47 48.35
C ASN A 309 -41.40 -81.72 49.43
N GLY A 310 -42.71 -81.93 49.60
CA GLY A 310 -43.61 -82.95 49.05
C GLY A 310 -44.36 -83.71 50.17
N GLY A 311 -45.66 -84.00 50.02
CA GLY A 311 -46.39 -84.93 50.92
C GLY A 311 -47.90 -84.74 51.10
N GLY A 312 -48.70 -85.57 50.41
CA GLY A 312 -50.06 -86.03 50.81
C GLY A 312 -51.22 -85.02 50.86
N ARG A 313 -52.51 -85.44 50.91
CA ARG A 313 -53.14 -86.75 50.62
C ARG A 313 -54.67 -86.54 50.50
N THR A 314 -55.31 -87.19 49.52
CA THR A 314 -56.75 -87.62 49.46
C THR A 314 -57.84 -86.81 50.18
N LEU A 315 -58.84 -86.36 49.42
CA LEU A 315 -60.15 -87.05 49.31
C LEU A 315 -60.69 -86.90 47.88
#